data_AF-A0A2T7B424-F1
#
_entry.id   AF-A0A2T7B424-F1
#
_cell.length_a   1.000
_cell.length_b   1.000
_cell.length_c   1.000
_cell.angle_alpha   90.00
_cell.angle_beta   90.00
_cell.angle_gamma   90.00
#
_symmetry.space_group_name_H-M   'P 1'
#
loop_
_entity.id
_entity.type
_entity.pdbx_description
1 polymer ?
#
loop_
_entity_poly.entity_id
_entity_poly.type
_entity_poly.pdbx_seq_one_letter_code
_entity_poly.pdbx_strand_id
1 'polypeptide(L)'
;MKIKYYFFGLLILYAHAQAVPFFNGDEIPHCLALPHVEDAEAAQQKCKEDALKASELALSKTVEQLQAMINENYDDPFTLNADPPVKIKDVFEERFSQSQKLWLASRDQFCSAKAALVGEWAQSQSDITLQCLIDLNHIRVQEIKTAWALR
;
A
#
# COMPACT_ATOMS: atom_id res chain seq x y z
N MET A 1 4.42 35.92 61.30
CA MET A 1 3.98 34.74 60.50
C MET A 1 4.47 34.93 59.07
N LYS A 2 5.38 34.07 58.56
CA LYS A 2 5.88 34.15 57.18
C LYS A 2 5.25 33.01 56.37
N ILE A 3 4.34 33.35 55.45
CA ILE A 3 3.71 32.39 54.54
C ILE A 3 4.67 32.19 53.36
N LYS A 4 5.19 30.96 53.21
CA LYS A 4 5.97 30.54 52.04
C LYS A 4 4.99 30.14 50.94
N TYR A 5 4.93 30.91 49.85
CA TYR A 5 4.20 30.52 48.65
C TYR A 5 5.06 29.55 47.85
N TYR A 6 4.68 28.27 47.85
CA TYR A 6 5.22 27.29 46.92
C TYR A 6 4.54 27.51 45.57
N PHE A 7 5.28 28.08 44.62
CA PHE A 7 4.86 28.22 43.24
C PHE A 7 4.94 26.84 42.58
N PHE A 8 3.84 26.08 42.61
CA PHE A 8 3.73 24.80 41.92
C PHE A 8 3.50 25.09 40.44
N GLY A 9 4.59 25.10 39.66
CA GLY A 9 4.54 25.31 38.22
C GLY A 9 3.77 24.18 37.55
N LEU A 10 2.59 24.49 37.02
CA LEU A 10 1.79 23.58 36.21
C LEU A 10 2.48 23.43 34.84
N LEU A 11 3.25 22.36 34.66
CA LEU A 11 3.77 21.95 33.35
C LEU A 11 2.61 21.43 32.50
N ILE A 12 2.01 22.31 31.70
CA ILE A 12 1.07 21.90 30.65
C ILE A 12 1.90 21.28 29.52
N LEU A 13 1.99 19.95 29.51
CA LEU A 13 2.47 19.19 28.37
C LEU A 13 1.46 19.37 27.24
N TYR A 14 1.71 20.31 26.33
CA TYR A 14 0.98 20.42 25.07
C TYR A 14 1.34 19.20 24.21
N ALA A 15 0.48 18.18 24.23
CA ALA A 15 0.53 17.14 23.21
C ALA A 15 0.04 17.76 21.89
N HIS A 16 0.97 18.04 20.98
CA HIS A 16 0.59 18.39 19.61
C HIS A 16 -0.03 17.16 18.95
N ALA A 17 -1.36 17.14 18.86
CA ALA A 17 -2.04 16.21 17.96
C ALA A 17 -1.67 16.63 16.52
N GLN A 18 -0.66 15.99 15.95
CA GLN A 18 -0.35 16.15 14.53
C GLN A 18 -1.37 15.32 13.75
N ALA A 19 -2.09 15.96 12.83
CA ALA A 19 -2.96 15.26 11.90
C ALA A 19 -2.09 14.34 11.03
N VAL A 20 -2.48 13.07 10.94
CA VAL A 20 -1.79 12.09 10.08
C VAL A 20 -2.04 12.49 8.63
N PRO A 21 -1.01 12.58 7.77
CA PRO A 21 -1.20 12.97 6.38
C PRO A 21 -2.04 11.93 5.62
N PHE A 22 -2.91 12.40 4.74
CA PHE A 22 -3.72 11.53 3.89
C PHE A 22 -2.95 10.96 2.69
N PHE A 23 -1.90 11.66 2.25
CA PHE A 23 -1.03 11.26 1.14
C PHE A 23 0.37 11.01 1.66
N ASN A 24 0.94 9.83 1.39
CA ASN A 24 2.35 9.56 1.65
C ASN A 24 3.18 9.71 0.37
N GLY A 25 2.69 9.20 -0.76
CA GLY A 25 3.20 9.50 -2.10
C GLY A 25 2.63 10.78 -2.70
N ASP A 26 3.12 11.12 -3.89
CA ASP A 26 2.84 12.39 -4.58
C ASP A 26 2.18 12.21 -5.96
N GLU A 27 1.82 11.00 -6.36
CA GLU A 27 1.24 10.70 -7.68
C GLU A 27 -0.13 11.39 -7.87
N ILE A 28 -1.05 11.25 -6.92
CA ILE A 28 -2.35 11.92 -6.97
C ILE A 28 -2.22 13.43 -6.75
N PRO A 29 -1.46 13.93 -5.76
CA PRO A 29 -1.15 15.36 -5.66
C PRO A 29 -0.58 15.95 -6.96
N HIS A 30 0.29 15.23 -7.66
CA HIS A 30 0.85 15.65 -8.95
C HIS A 30 -0.24 15.76 -10.02
N CYS A 31 -1.13 14.77 -10.12
CA CYS A 31 -2.26 14.84 -11.04
C CYS A 31 -3.18 16.02 -10.76
N LEU A 32 -3.45 16.33 -9.48
CA LEU A 32 -4.28 17.48 -9.08
C LEU A 32 -3.65 18.83 -9.40
N ALA A 33 -2.31 18.89 -9.51
CA ALA A 33 -1.56 20.09 -9.86
C ALA A 33 -1.49 20.38 -11.36
N LEU A 34 -2.10 19.52 -12.22
CA LEU A 34 -2.14 19.76 -13.66
C LEU A 34 -2.87 21.07 -14.00
N PRO A 35 -2.42 21.82 -15.03
CA PRO A 35 -3.01 23.11 -15.38
C PRO A 35 -4.51 23.06 -15.64
N HIS A 36 -5.25 24.06 -15.16
CA HIS A 36 -6.68 24.23 -15.42
C HIS A 36 -6.94 24.79 -16.84
N VAL A 37 -6.71 23.97 -17.86
CA VAL A 37 -7.08 24.21 -19.27
C VAL A 37 -8.48 23.67 -19.58
N GLU A 38 -8.97 23.90 -20.80
CA GLU A 38 -10.14 23.18 -21.32
C GLU A 38 -9.87 21.66 -21.21
N ASP A 39 -10.83 20.87 -20.72
CA ASP A 39 -10.69 19.45 -20.35
C ASP A 39 -9.76 19.13 -19.16
N ALA A 40 -9.44 20.10 -18.30
CA ALA A 40 -8.59 19.86 -17.12
C ALA A 40 -9.08 18.72 -16.23
N GLU A 41 -10.38 18.62 -15.95
CA GLU A 41 -10.93 17.54 -15.12
C GLU A 41 -10.70 16.16 -15.76
N ALA A 42 -10.88 16.05 -17.08
CA ALA A 42 -10.62 14.81 -17.81
C ALA A 42 -9.12 14.46 -17.82
N ALA A 43 -8.25 15.47 -17.98
CA ALA A 43 -6.80 15.28 -17.92
C ALA A 43 -6.33 14.83 -16.53
N GLN A 44 -6.88 15.44 -15.47
CA GLN A 44 -6.60 15.05 -14.08
C GLN A 44 -7.09 13.64 -13.81
N GLN A 45 -8.31 13.29 -14.22
CA GLN A 45 -8.87 11.95 -14.04
C GLN A 45 -8.04 10.90 -14.76
N LYS A 46 -7.67 11.15 -16.01
CA LYS A 46 -6.80 10.26 -16.79
C LYS A 46 -5.44 10.06 -16.13
N CYS A 47 -4.83 11.13 -15.62
CA CYS A 47 -3.56 11.04 -14.89
C CYS A 47 -3.66 10.10 -13.67
N LYS A 48 -4.74 10.24 -12.87
CA LYS A 48 -4.97 9.39 -11.69
C LYS A 48 -5.14 7.92 -12.07
N GLU A 49 -5.91 7.64 -13.12
CA GLU A 49 -6.12 6.27 -13.65
C GLU A 49 -4.81 5.65 -14.16
N ASP A 50 -4.02 6.42 -14.92
CA ASP A 50 -2.73 5.97 -15.43
C ASP A 50 -1.73 5.70 -14.28
N ALA A 51 -1.74 6.52 -13.23
CA ALA A 51 -0.90 6.32 -12.04
C ALA A 51 -1.27 5.05 -11.27
N LEU A 52 -2.57 4.82 -11.01
CA LEU A 52 -3.04 3.59 -10.38
C LEU A 52 -2.64 2.37 -11.22
N LYS A 53 -2.95 2.39 -12.52
CA LYS A 53 -2.64 1.30 -13.45
C LYS A 53 -1.15 1.00 -13.53
N ALA A 54 -0.30 2.03 -13.50
CA ALA A 54 1.15 1.85 -13.48
C ALA A 54 1.60 1.11 -12.21
N SER A 55 1.08 1.49 -11.05
CA SER A 55 1.40 0.82 -9.77
C SER A 55 0.92 -0.65 -9.74
N GLU A 56 -0.27 -0.93 -10.28
CA GLU A 56 -0.83 -2.28 -10.37
C GLU A 56 -0.03 -3.16 -11.33
N LEU A 57 0.37 -2.61 -12.48
CA LEU A 57 1.21 -3.31 -13.44
C LEU A 57 2.59 -3.63 -12.85
N ALA A 58 3.19 -2.71 -12.08
CA ALA A 58 4.45 -2.95 -11.40
C ALA A 58 4.34 -4.09 -10.36
N LEU A 59 3.23 -4.12 -9.62
CA LEU A 59 2.94 -5.21 -8.68
C LEU A 59 2.75 -6.56 -9.40
N SER A 60 1.94 -6.61 -10.46
CA SER A 60 1.72 -7.84 -11.25
C SER A 60 3.03 -8.39 -11.80
N LYS A 61 3.85 -7.53 -12.43
CA LYS A 61 5.15 -7.92 -12.96
C LYS A 61 6.09 -8.47 -11.88
N THR A 62 6.07 -7.87 -10.69
CA THR A 62 6.90 -8.35 -9.57
C THR A 62 6.45 -9.72 -9.06
N VAL A 63 5.13 -9.95 -8.99
CA VAL A 63 4.53 -11.26 -8.66
C VAL A 63 4.91 -12.31 -9.72
N GLU A 64 4.79 -11.99 -11.00
CA GLU A 64 5.15 -12.87 -12.12
C GLU A 64 6.65 -13.21 -12.10
N GLN A 65 7.51 -12.22 -11.85
CA GLN A 65 8.96 -12.42 -11.72
C GLN A 65 9.31 -13.36 -10.56
N LEU A 66 8.64 -13.21 -9.41
CA LEU A 66 8.83 -14.13 -8.29
C LEU A 66 8.42 -15.56 -8.67
N GLN A 67 7.25 -15.73 -9.27
CA GLN A 67 6.77 -17.05 -9.70
C GLN A 67 7.72 -17.71 -10.70
N ALA A 68 8.24 -16.95 -11.68
CA ALA A 68 9.24 -17.45 -12.63
C ALA A 68 10.52 -17.90 -11.91
N MET A 69 11.04 -17.10 -10.98
CA MET A 69 12.22 -17.47 -10.18
C MET A 69 11.99 -18.77 -9.41
N ILE A 70 10.86 -18.94 -8.73
CA ILE A 70 10.60 -20.18 -7.97
C ILE A 70 10.47 -21.39 -8.89
N ASN A 71 9.86 -21.23 -10.06
CA ASN A 71 9.69 -22.32 -11.02
C ASN A 71 11.02 -22.86 -11.59
N GLU A 72 12.07 -22.04 -11.60
CA GLU A 72 13.38 -22.41 -12.17
C GLU A 72 14.39 -22.94 -11.13
N ASN A 73 14.20 -22.66 -9.84
CA ASN A 73 15.27 -22.76 -8.84
C ASN A 73 15.06 -23.79 -7.71
N TYR A 74 14.04 -24.65 -7.76
CA TYR A 74 13.75 -25.60 -6.69
C TYR A 74 13.59 -27.05 -7.18
N ASP A 75 14.20 -27.97 -6.45
CA ASP A 75 14.07 -29.42 -6.66
C ASP A 75 12.73 -29.95 -6.10
N ASP A 76 12.32 -31.13 -6.58
CA ASP A 76 11.12 -31.84 -6.13
C ASP A 76 11.50 -33.20 -5.48
N PRO A 77 10.68 -33.76 -4.56
CA PRO A 77 9.37 -33.29 -4.12
C PRO A 77 9.39 -32.52 -2.78
N PHE A 78 8.31 -31.81 -2.50
CA PHE A 78 8.03 -31.17 -1.20
C PHE A 78 7.84 -32.21 -0.07
N THR A 79 7.18 -33.33 -0.36
CA THR A 79 6.91 -34.41 0.60
C THR A 79 7.44 -35.72 0.05
N LEU A 80 8.40 -36.34 0.73
CA LEU A 80 9.11 -37.55 0.28
C LEU A 80 8.21 -38.79 0.07
N ASN A 81 7.09 -38.88 0.80
CA ASN A 81 6.21 -40.07 0.79
C ASN A 81 4.78 -39.77 0.28
N ALA A 82 4.57 -38.65 -0.41
CA ALA A 82 3.26 -38.34 -0.99
C ALA A 82 3.04 -39.11 -2.30
N ASP A 83 1.82 -39.61 -2.53
CA ASP A 83 1.40 -40.24 -3.78
C ASP A 83 0.09 -39.58 -4.28
N PRO A 84 0.12 -38.79 -5.38
CA PRO A 84 1.29 -38.45 -6.18
C PRO A 84 2.27 -37.50 -5.45
N PRO A 85 3.57 -37.46 -5.86
CA PRO A 85 4.54 -36.54 -5.28
C PRO A 85 4.10 -35.07 -5.46
N VAL A 86 4.12 -34.31 -4.38
CA VAL A 86 3.80 -32.88 -4.38
C VAL A 86 5.06 -32.09 -4.71
N LYS A 87 5.00 -31.16 -5.66
CA LYS A 87 6.14 -30.33 -6.06
C LYS A 87 6.30 -29.12 -5.14
N ILE A 88 7.54 -28.68 -4.89
CA ILE A 88 7.80 -27.51 -4.03
C ILE A 88 7.17 -26.25 -4.62
N LYS A 89 7.32 -26.07 -5.94
CA LYS A 89 6.78 -24.91 -6.65
C LYS A 89 5.25 -24.82 -6.56
N ASP A 90 4.55 -25.96 -6.62
CA ASP A 90 3.08 -26.00 -6.57
C ASP A 90 2.58 -25.56 -5.18
N VAL A 91 3.26 -26.03 -4.12
CA VAL A 91 2.97 -25.62 -2.73
C VAL A 91 3.26 -24.14 -2.51
N PHE A 92 4.36 -23.64 -3.06
CA PHE A 92 4.69 -22.22 -3.01
C PHE A 92 3.62 -21.39 -3.73
N GLU A 93 3.29 -21.74 -4.97
CA GLU A 93 2.33 -21.02 -5.80
C GLU A 93 0.96 -20.94 -5.13
N GLU A 94 0.47 -22.04 -4.57
CA GLU A 94 -0.79 -22.09 -3.82
C GLU A 94 -0.77 -21.08 -2.66
N ARG A 95 0.23 -21.18 -1.78
CA ARG A 95 0.31 -20.37 -0.56
C ARG A 95 0.56 -18.90 -0.86
N PHE A 96 1.46 -18.61 -1.79
CA PHE A 96 1.78 -17.24 -2.18
C PHE A 96 0.60 -16.57 -2.89
N SER A 97 -0.10 -17.28 -3.79
CA SER A 97 -1.30 -16.75 -4.45
C SER A 97 -2.41 -16.45 -3.45
N GLN A 98 -2.61 -17.33 -2.45
CA GLN A 98 -3.55 -17.07 -1.37
C GLN A 98 -3.14 -15.84 -0.53
N SER A 99 -1.85 -15.74 -0.16
CA SER A 99 -1.32 -14.58 0.55
C SER A 99 -1.54 -13.28 -0.24
N GLN A 100 -1.24 -13.28 -1.55
CA GLN A 100 -1.42 -12.11 -2.41
C GLN A 100 -2.88 -11.70 -2.55
N LYS A 101 -3.81 -12.66 -2.67
CA LYS A 101 -5.26 -12.41 -2.70
C LYS A 101 -5.75 -11.77 -1.40
N LEU A 102 -5.33 -12.31 -0.24
CA LEU A 102 -5.71 -11.76 1.06
C LEU A 102 -5.11 -10.37 1.28
N TRP A 103 -3.88 -10.16 0.82
CA TRP A 103 -3.23 -8.86 0.87
C TRP A 103 -4.00 -7.80 0.06
N LEU A 104 -4.44 -8.12 -1.17
CA LEU A 104 -5.27 -7.21 -1.98
C LEU A 104 -6.57 -6.84 -1.27
N ALA A 105 -7.28 -7.83 -0.71
CA ALA A 105 -8.51 -7.56 0.04
C ALA A 105 -8.25 -6.68 1.28
N SER A 106 -7.16 -6.93 2.00
CA SER A 106 -6.75 -6.11 3.14
C SER A 106 -6.38 -4.69 2.72
N ARG A 107 -5.66 -4.52 1.61
CA ARG A 107 -5.27 -3.23 1.03
C ARG A 107 -6.52 -2.38 0.75
N ASP A 108 -7.49 -2.96 0.06
CA ASP A 108 -8.70 -2.23 -0.36
C ASP A 108 -9.52 -1.78 0.85
N GLN A 109 -9.70 -2.66 1.84
CA GLN A 109 -10.41 -2.32 3.08
C GLN A 109 -9.66 -1.26 3.90
N PHE A 110 -8.33 -1.38 3.98
CA PHE A 110 -7.50 -0.41 4.69
C PHE A 110 -7.56 0.98 4.05
N CYS A 111 -7.48 1.06 2.72
CA CYS A 111 -7.57 2.33 2.01
C CYS A 111 -8.96 2.96 2.09
N SER A 112 -10.02 2.15 2.05
CA SER A 112 -11.38 2.62 2.30
C SER A 112 -11.52 3.22 3.72
N ALA A 113 -10.98 2.53 4.74
CA ALA A 113 -10.99 3.03 6.11
C ALA A 113 -10.21 4.36 6.26
N LYS A 114 -9.05 4.49 5.59
CA LYS A 114 -8.27 5.73 5.56
C LYS A 114 -9.06 6.88 4.93
N ALA A 115 -9.72 6.62 3.81
CA ALA A 115 -10.50 7.62 3.08
C ALA A 115 -11.81 8.00 3.81
N ALA A 116 -12.37 7.11 4.63
CA ALA A 116 -13.55 7.41 5.45
C ALA A 116 -13.32 8.54 6.46
N LEU A 117 -12.06 8.84 6.83
CA LEU A 117 -11.71 9.88 7.79
C LEU A 117 -12.10 11.31 7.34
N VAL A 118 -12.26 11.55 6.03
CA VAL A 118 -12.73 12.85 5.52
C VAL A 118 -14.26 12.94 5.36
N GLY A 119 -14.97 11.83 5.58
CA GLY A 119 -16.40 11.70 5.30
C GLY A 119 -16.70 11.38 3.83
N GLU A 120 -17.80 10.66 3.59
CA GLU A 120 -18.24 10.19 2.27
C GLU A 120 -18.56 11.31 1.28
N TRP A 121 -18.98 12.47 1.78
CA TRP A 121 -19.34 13.63 0.96
C TRP A 121 -18.13 14.39 0.41
N ALA A 122 -16.91 14.11 0.91
CA ALA A 122 -15.73 14.87 0.55
C ALA A 122 -15.23 14.45 -0.85
N GLN A 123 -15.07 15.43 -1.75
CA GLN A 123 -14.50 15.20 -3.09
C GLN A 123 -13.12 14.51 -3.03
N SER A 124 -12.35 14.78 -1.97
CA SER A 124 -11.03 14.20 -1.75
C SER A 124 -11.05 12.73 -1.34
N GLN A 125 -12.20 12.13 -1.02
CA GLN A 125 -12.26 10.73 -0.58
C GLN A 125 -11.72 9.77 -1.65
N SER A 126 -12.10 9.98 -2.91
CA SER A 126 -11.60 9.19 -4.03
C SER A 126 -10.09 9.34 -4.19
N ASP A 127 -9.58 10.58 -4.14
CA ASP A 127 -8.16 10.89 -4.28
C ASP A 127 -7.31 10.22 -3.18
N ILE A 128 -7.79 10.24 -1.93
CA ILE A 128 -7.14 9.59 -0.78
C ILE A 128 -7.11 8.06 -0.96
N THR A 129 -8.20 7.50 -1.47
CA THR A 129 -8.29 6.06 -1.76
C THR A 129 -7.24 5.68 -2.82
N LEU A 130 -7.20 6.41 -3.93
CA LEU A 130 -6.27 6.15 -5.04
C LEU A 130 -4.81 6.24 -4.61
N GLN A 131 -4.43 7.30 -3.89
CA GLN A 131 -3.05 7.43 -3.40
C GLN A 131 -2.69 6.30 -2.44
N CYS A 132 -3.60 5.92 -1.54
CA CYS A 132 -3.37 4.81 -0.63
C CYS A 132 -3.14 3.48 -1.37
N LEU A 133 -3.93 3.20 -2.42
CA LEU A 133 -3.75 2.01 -3.24
C LEU A 133 -2.38 1.99 -3.93
N ILE A 134 -1.97 3.13 -4.51
CA ILE A 134 -0.66 3.30 -5.15
C ILE A 134 0.47 3.08 -4.13
N ASP A 135 0.40 3.76 -2.98
CA ASP A 135 1.38 3.64 -1.90
C ASP A 135 1.55 2.19 -1.45
N LEU A 136 0.43 1.48 -1.22
CA LEU A 136 0.47 0.09 -0.76
C LEU A 136 0.96 -0.86 -1.87
N ASN A 137 0.65 -0.60 -3.14
CA ASN A 137 1.21 -1.36 -4.25
C ASN A 137 2.74 -1.21 -4.30
N HIS A 138 3.26 0.01 -4.16
CA HIS A 138 4.70 0.28 -4.09
C HIS A 138 5.36 -0.42 -2.90
N ILE A 139 4.73 -0.36 -1.72
CA ILE A 139 5.24 -1.06 -0.52
C ILE A 139 5.29 -2.57 -0.75
N ARG A 140 4.25 -3.17 -1.32
CA ARG A 140 4.20 -4.61 -1.57
C ARG A 140 5.23 -5.06 -2.61
N VAL A 141 5.45 -4.26 -3.65
CA VAL A 141 6.55 -4.49 -4.60
C VAL A 141 7.89 -4.56 -3.86
N GLN A 142 8.17 -3.58 -2.99
CA GLN A 142 9.42 -3.55 -2.23
C GLN A 142 9.53 -4.70 -1.22
N GLU A 143 8.43 -5.06 -0.56
CA GLU A 143 8.37 -6.22 0.35
C GLU A 143 8.74 -7.51 -0.38
N ILE A 144 8.12 -7.77 -1.54
CA ILE A 144 8.41 -8.95 -2.37
C ILE A 144 9.87 -8.92 -2.82
N LYS A 145 10.35 -7.78 -3.35
CA LYS A 145 11.73 -7.67 -3.81
C LYS A 145 12.75 -7.91 -2.70
N THR A 146 12.50 -7.37 -1.52
CA THR A 146 13.40 -7.51 -0.37
C THR A 146 13.41 -8.93 0.18
N ALA A 147 12.23 -9.54 0.34
CA ALA A 147 12.10 -10.90 0.87
C ALA A 147 12.76 -11.96 -0.02
N TRP A 148 12.80 -11.72 -1.34
CA TRP A 148 13.27 -12.68 -2.34
C TRP A 148 14.50 -12.22 -3.12
N ALA A 149 15.13 -11.12 -2.71
CA ALA A 149 16.28 -10.51 -3.38
C ALA A 149 16.10 -10.33 -4.91
N LEU A 150 14.87 -10.04 -5.34
CA LEU A 150 14.56 -9.74 -6.75
C LEU A 150 15.14 -8.37 -7.10
N ARG A 151 15.88 -8.30 -8.21
CA ARG A 151 16.47 -7.06 -8.72
C ARG A 151 15.48 -6.32 -9.61
#